data_AF-A0AAC9L9T5-F1
#
_entry.id   AF-A0AAC9L9T5-F1
#
_cell.length_a   1.000
_cell.length_b   1.000
_cell.length_c   1.000
_cell.angle_alpha   90.00
_cell.angle_beta   90.00
_cell.angle_gamma   90.00
#
_symmetry.space_group_name_H-M   'P 1'
#
loop_
_entity.id
_entity.type
_entity.pdbx_description
1 polymer ?
#
loop_
_entity_poly.entity_id
_entity_poly.type
_entity_poly.pdbx_seq_one_letter_code
_entity_poly.pdbx_strand_id
1 'polypeptide(L)'
;MNRRWSRILVAEGVGAAESVVVVVLGYRNPQPTANLINRWRVRAGIRSIPADGGPGTCVIFSGGAAGGGVAEARLMADYAKSALRFDGTVLLESESLTTWQNITNIIPLLADADRIKIVSQPAHALKARAYLRRQRPDLAERLVRAEDYRPGEWLIAKPLLALYGLRILRGLRKDERTASP
;
A
#
# COMPACT_ATOMS: atom_id res chain seq x y z
N MET A 1 -11.55 7.38 -5.67
CA MET A 1 -10.38 6.66 -6.23
C MET A 1 -10.52 6.61 -7.75
N ASN A 2 -9.47 6.83 -8.55
CA ASN A 2 -9.56 6.94 -10.01
C ASN A 2 -9.14 5.62 -10.71
N ARG A 3 -10.08 4.95 -11.41
CA ARG A 3 -9.85 3.69 -12.16
C ARG A 3 -8.77 3.81 -13.24
N ARG A 4 -8.64 4.98 -13.85
CA ARG A 4 -7.66 5.21 -14.92
C ARG A 4 -6.24 5.05 -14.38
N TRP A 5 -5.98 5.58 -13.19
CA TRP A 5 -4.65 5.56 -12.58
C TRP A 5 -4.19 4.17 -12.13
N SER A 6 -5.09 3.23 -11.82
CA SER A 6 -4.68 1.85 -11.51
C SER A 6 -4.24 1.04 -12.74
N ARG A 7 -4.45 1.58 -13.96
CA ARG A 7 -4.13 0.92 -15.23
C ARG A 7 -2.95 1.55 -15.99
N ILE A 8 -2.37 2.65 -15.51
CA ILE A 8 -1.25 3.32 -16.19
C ILE A 8 0.09 2.77 -15.69
N LEU A 9 1.04 2.58 -16.62
CA LEU A 9 2.37 1.97 -16.41
C LEU A 9 2.32 0.51 -15.91
N VAL A 10 1.39 -0.28 -16.44
CA VAL A 10 1.31 -1.73 -16.19
C VAL A 10 1.09 -2.47 -17.52
N ALA A 11 1.65 -3.66 -17.64
CA ALA A 11 1.39 -4.60 -18.73
C ALA A 11 0.09 -5.39 -18.49
N GLU A 12 -0.48 -5.94 -19.56
CA GLU A 12 -1.51 -6.97 -19.43
C GLU A 12 -0.85 -8.27 -18.97
N GLY A 13 -1.32 -8.85 -17.86
CA GLY A 13 -0.73 -10.06 -17.28
C GLY A 13 -1.12 -11.29 -18.09
N VAL A 14 -0.46 -11.53 -19.21
CA VAL A 14 -0.69 -12.69 -20.10
C VAL A 14 0.30 -13.82 -19.75
N GLY A 15 -0.20 -15.05 -19.64
CA GLY A 15 0.60 -16.26 -19.36
C GLY A 15 0.57 -16.74 -17.89
N ALA A 16 1.05 -17.95 -17.64
CA ALA A 16 1.39 -18.41 -16.29
C ALA A 16 2.67 -17.68 -15.83
N ALA A 17 2.71 -17.23 -14.58
CA ALA A 17 3.93 -16.68 -13.98
C ALA A 17 4.33 -17.59 -12.83
N GLU A 18 5.62 -17.89 -12.73
CA GLU A 18 6.12 -18.75 -11.67
C GLU A 18 6.23 -17.92 -10.39
N SER A 19 6.79 -16.71 -10.45
CA SER A 19 6.95 -15.82 -9.28
C SER A 19 6.15 -14.52 -9.38
N VAL A 20 5.37 -14.21 -8.34
CA VAL A 20 4.60 -12.96 -8.22
C VAL A 20 4.96 -12.23 -6.93
N VAL A 21 5.46 -11.01 -7.07
CA VAL A 21 5.78 -10.15 -5.92
C VAL A 21 4.74 -9.03 -5.80
N VAL A 22 4.09 -8.96 -4.64
CA VAL A 22 3.13 -7.90 -4.31
C VAL A 22 3.77 -6.93 -3.33
N VAL A 23 4.01 -5.70 -3.76
CA VAL A 23 4.58 -4.63 -2.94
C VAL A 23 3.46 -3.77 -2.39
N VAL A 24 3.36 -3.65 -1.08
CA VAL A 24 2.39 -2.79 -0.38
C VAL A 24 3.13 -1.62 0.26
N LEU A 25 2.86 -0.41 -0.24
CA LEU A 25 3.51 0.80 0.25
C LEU A 25 2.81 1.34 1.50
N GLY A 26 3.61 1.75 2.48
CA GLY A 26 3.17 2.34 3.74
C GLY A 26 2.56 3.74 3.61
N TYR A 27 1.79 4.11 4.63
CA TYR A 27 1.27 5.44 4.86
C TYR A 27 1.52 5.84 6.31
N ARG A 28 1.86 7.11 6.54
CA ARG A 28 2.19 7.68 7.86
C ARG A 28 1.31 7.12 8.98
N ASN A 29 1.94 6.49 9.95
CA ASN A 29 1.27 5.78 11.04
C ASN A 29 1.88 6.10 12.41
N PRO A 30 1.42 7.15 13.10
CA PRO A 30 1.98 7.52 14.41
C PRO A 30 1.57 6.56 15.55
N GLN A 31 0.51 5.75 15.37
CA GLN A 31 0.04 4.81 16.38
C GLN A 31 0.81 3.47 16.35
N PRO A 32 0.82 2.71 17.47
CA PRO A 32 1.50 1.40 17.55
C PRO A 32 0.79 0.26 16.81
N THR A 33 -0.34 0.55 16.13
CA THR A 33 -1.06 -0.42 15.30
C THR A 33 -1.35 0.18 13.93
N ALA A 34 -1.49 -0.67 12.91
CA ALA A 34 -1.83 -0.23 11.56
C ALA A 34 -3.14 0.58 11.57
N ASN A 35 -3.10 1.78 10.99
CA ASN A 35 -4.25 2.66 10.81
C ASN A 35 -5.18 2.14 9.70
N LEU A 36 -6.33 2.79 9.52
CA LEU A 36 -7.33 2.37 8.52
C LEU A 36 -6.77 2.30 7.09
N ILE A 37 -5.89 3.23 6.71
CA ILE A 37 -5.32 3.29 5.35
C ILE A 37 -4.38 2.11 5.14
N ASN A 38 -3.47 1.84 6.08
CA ASN A 38 -2.55 0.72 6.02
C ASN A 38 -3.30 -0.62 6.06
N ARG A 39 -4.32 -0.76 6.91
CA ARG A 39 -5.18 -1.96 6.92
C ARG A 39 -5.86 -2.20 5.57
N TRP A 40 -6.39 -1.16 4.94
CA TRP A 40 -6.98 -1.27 3.61
C TRP A 40 -5.92 -1.67 2.56
N ARG A 41 -4.73 -1.05 2.58
CA ARG A 41 -3.64 -1.39 1.65
C ARG A 41 -3.16 -2.83 1.83
N VAL A 42 -3.07 -3.33 3.06
CA VAL A 42 -2.72 -4.73 3.33
C VAL A 42 -3.77 -5.69 2.76
N ARG A 43 -5.06 -5.43 2.98
CA ARG A 43 -6.13 -6.24 2.37
C ARG A 43 -6.08 -6.19 0.85
N ALA A 44 -5.76 -5.02 0.28
CA ALA A 44 -5.56 -4.86 -1.15
C ALA A 44 -4.33 -5.61 -1.67
N GLY A 45 -3.28 -5.72 -0.86
CA GLY A 45 -2.10 -6.52 -1.15
C GLY A 45 -2.43 -8.00 -1.19
N ILE A 46 -3.02 -8.53 -0.12
CA ILE A 46 -3.33 -9.96 -0.01
C ILE A 46 -4.29 -10.41 -1.12
N ARG A 47 -5.33 -9.64 -1.44
CA ARG A 47 -6.22 -9.99 -2.57
C ARG A 47 -5.53 -9.91 -3.94
N SER A 48 -4.42 -9.18 -4.05
CA SER A 48 -3.64 -9.08 -5.29
C SER A 48 -2.77 -10.31 -5.53
N ILE A 49 -2.69 -11.25 -4.58
CA ILE A 49 -2.00 -12.53 -4.72
C ILE A 49 -2.81 -13.43 -5.68
N PRO A 50 -2.16 -14.12 -6.63
CA PRO A 50 -2.82 -15.13 -7.47
C PRO A 50 -3.51 -16.21 -6.63
N ALA A 51 -4.70 -16.66 -7.05
CA ALA A 51 -5.51 -17.62 -6.29
C ALA A 51 -4.87 -19.01 -6.18
N ASP A 52 -4.00 -19.36 -7.12
CA ASP A 52 -3.19 -20.58 -7.15
C ASP A 52 -1.95 -20.51 -6.26
N GLY A 53 -1.62 -19.33 -5.71
CA GLY A 53 -0.55 -19.16 -4.71
C GLY A 53 0.79 -19.72 -5.19
N GLY A 54 1.09 -19.60 -6.48
CA GLY A 54 2.22 -20.25 -7.15
C GLY A 54 3.56 -20.13 -6.39
N PRO A 55 4.47 -21.11 -6.55
CA PRO A 55 5.74 -21.15 -5.84
C PRO A 55 6.52 -19.84 -6.00
N GLY A 56 6.95 -19.21 -4.89
CA GLY A 56 7.68 -17.94 -4.97
C GLY A 56 6.81 -16.69 -4.94
N THR A 57 5.50 -16.81 -4.70
CA THR A 57 4.66 -15.65 -4.38
C THR A 57 5.01 -15.06 -3.02
N CYS A 58 5.31 -13.76 -2.96
CA CYS A 58 5.59 -13.07 -1.70
C CYS A 58 4.96 -11.67 -1.64
N VAL A 59 4.75 -11.19 -0.42
CA VAL A 59 4.30 -9.82 -0.14
C VAL A 59 5.43 -9.03 0.49
N ILE A 60 5.79 -7.90 -0.12
CA ILE A 60 6.74 -6.95 0.44
C ILE A 60 5.96 -5.81 1.07
N PHE A 61 6.12 -5.61 2.38
CA PHE A 61 5.66 -4.39 3.04
C PHE A 61 6.81 -3.39 3.08
N SER A 62 6.62 -2.20 2.50
CA SER A 62 7.67 -1.18 2.39
C SER A 62 7.20 0.14 3.00
N GLY A 63 8.02 0.69 3.90
CA GLY A 63 7.76 1.92 4.62
C GLY A 63 8.41 1.95 6.00
N GLY A 64 9.19 2.99 6.26
CA GLY A 64 9.92 3.17 7.50
C GLY A 64 9.16 3.91 8.59
N ALA A 65 9.91 4.33 9.61
CA ALA A 65 9.37 5.00 10.80
C ALA A 65 9.26 6.52 10.58
N ALA A 66 8.23 6.96 9.85
CA ALA A 66 7.96 8.38 9.65
C ALA A 66 7.54 9.08 10.97
N GLY A 67 8.52 9.50 11.77
CA GLY A 67 8.34 10.17 13.06
C GLY A 67 8.82 9.40 14.29
N GLY A 68 9.77 8.45 14.15
CA GLY A 68 10.45 7.82 15.28
C GLY A 68 9.70 6.68 15.99
N GLY A 69 8.58 6.22 15.41
CA GLY A 69 7.80 5.08 15.91
C GLY A 69 8.16 3.74 15.26
N VAL A 70 7.25 2.77 15.33
CA VAL A 70 7.41 1.48 14.63
C VAL A 70 7.30 1.72 13.12
N ALA A 71 8.17 1.07 12.33
CA ALA A 71 8.13 1.14 10.88
C ALA A 71 6.77 0.71 10.31
N GLU A 72 6.27 1.47 9.33
CA GLU A 72 4.98 1.20 8.68
C GLU A 72 4.91 -0.21 8.10
N ALA A 73 6.02 -0.69 7.52
CA ALA A 73 6.15 -2.05 7.00
C ALA A 73 5.85 -3.12 8.06
N ARG A 74 6.37 -2.94 9.28
CA ARG A 74 6.17 -3.89 10.38
C ARG A 74 4.73 -3.87 10.88
N LEU A 75 4.13 -2.69 11.03
CA LEU A 75 2.72 -2.56 11.40
C LEU A 75 1.79 -3.23 10.38
N MET A 76 2.10 -3.12 9.09
CA MET A 76 1.37 -3.79 8.02
C MET A 76 1.51 -5.31 8.07
N ALA A 77 2.72 -5.82 8.32
CA ALA A 77 2.99 -7.24 8.45
C ALA A 77 2.32 -7.85 9.68
N ASP A 78 2.40 -7.18 10.82
CA ASP A 78 1.72 -7.58 12.05
C ASP A 78 0.21 -7.67 11.81
N TYR A 79 -0.38 -6.69 11.12
CA TYR A 79 -1.79 -6.74 10.74
C TYR A 79 -2.12 -7.90 9.79
N ALA A 80 -1.29 -8.16 8.78
CA ALA A 80 -1.47 -9.28 7.86
C ALA A 80 -1.49 -10.64 8.59
N LYS A 81 -0.51 -10.87 9.48
CA LYS A 81 -0.38 -12.12 10.24
C LYS A 81 -1.43 -12.25 11.35
N SER A 82 -1.61 -11.21 12.15
CA SER A 82 -2.45 -11.25 13.36
C SER A 82 -3.94 -11.02 13.13
N ALA A 83 -4.34 -10.28 12.09
CA ALA A 83 -5.75 -9.98 11.86
C ALA A 83 -6.30 -10.70 10.63
N LEU A 84 -5.49 -10.86 9.58
CA LEU A 84 -5.90 -11.53 8.34
C LEU A 84 -5.44 -12.98 8.24
N ARG A 85 -4.66 -13.47 9.23
CA ARG A 85 -4.13 -14.84 9.27
C ARG A 85 -3.38 -15.23 7.99
N PHE A 86 -2.74 -14.26 7.35
CA PHE A 86 -1.99 -14.51 6.12
C PHE A 86 -0.75 -15.36 6.42
N ASP A 87 -0.69 -16.56 5.87
CA ASP A 87 0.35 -17.57 6.10
C ASP A 87 1.48 -17.51 5.06
N GLY A 88 1.28 -16.86 3.92
CA GLY A 88 2.28 -16.71 2.87
C GLY A 88 3.54 -15.92 3.26
N THR A 89 4.51 -15.92 2.34
CA THR A 89 5.83 -15.29 2.49
C THR A 89 5.71 -13.77 2.58
N VAL A 90 6.33 -13.19 3.62
CA VAL A 90 6.35 -11.74 3.87
C VAL A 90 7.79 -11.26 3.96
N LEU A 91 8.13 -10.24 3.20
CA LEU A 91 9.39 -9.51 3.30
C LEU A 91 9.13 -8.08 3.79
N LEU A 92 10.09 -7.51 4.50
CA LEU A 92 9.99 -6.17 5.07
C LEU A 92 11.07 -5.26 4.52
N GLU A 93 10.66 -4.04 4.18
CA GLU A 93 11.55 -2.92 3.92
C GLU A 93 11.15 -1.78 4.88
N SER A 94 11.98 -1.51 5.88
CA SER A 94 11.66 -0.64 7.02
C SER A 94 12.44 0.68 7.06
N GLU A 95 13.24 0.97 6.04
CA GLU A 95 14.20 2.07 6.08
C GLU A 95 13.73 3.29 5.28
N SER A 96 12.73 3.10 4.41
CA SER A 96 12.27 4.15 3.50
C SER A 96 11.47 5.24 4.17
N LEU A 97 11.91 6.49 3.99
CA LEU A 97 11.18 7.69 4.46
C LEU A 97 10.46 8.43 3.32
N THR A 98 10.71 8.04 2.07
CA THR A 98 10.15 8.68 0.88
C THR A 98 9.71 7.64 -0.14
N THR A 99 8.76 7.98 -1.03
CA THR A 99 8.35 7.09 -2.12
C THR A 99 9.54 6.69 -3.02
N TRP A 100 10.53 7.58 -3.19
CA TRP A 100 11.73 7.28 -3.97
C TRP A 100 12.56 6.18 -3.31
N GLN A 101 12.83 6.31 -2.01
CA GLN A 101 13.53 5.30 -1.21
C GLN A 101 12.78 3.98 -1.15
N ASN A 102 11.44 4.01 -1.01
CA ASN A 102 10.64 2.78 -1.04
C ASN A 102 10.95 1.96 -2.29
N ILE A 103 10.98 2.63 -3.46
CA ILE A 103 11.33 1.96 -4.72
C ILE A 103 12.80 1.53 -4.74
N THR A 104 13.73 2.38 -4.31
CA THR A 104 15.16 2.04 -4.29
C THR A 104 15.43 0.79 -3.45
N ASN A 105 14.83 0.70 -2.26
CA ASN A 105 15.12 -0.35 -1.29
C ASN A 105 14.43 -1.67 -1.61
N ILE A 106 13.30 -1.66 -2.33
CA ILE A 106 12.66 -2.91 -2.77
C ILE A 106 13.31 -3.50 -4.03
N ILE A 107 14.04 -2.73 -4.85
CA ILE A 107 14.63 -3.23 -6.12
C ILE A 107 15.41 -4.54 -5.95
N PRO A 108 16.29 -4.71 -4.93
CA PRO A 108 16.99 -5.98 -4.72
C PRO A 108 16.06 -7.17 -4.46
N LEU A 109 14.89 -6.92 -3.85
CA LEU A 109 13.88 -7.94 -3.52
C LEU A 109 12.98 -8.30 -4.72
N LEU A 110 13.12 -7.57 -5.84
CA LEU A 110 12.30 -7.75 -7.04
C LEU A 110 13.04 -8.47 -8.18
N ALA A 111 14.33 -8.77 -8.02
CA ALA A 111 15.19 -9.23 -9.11
C ALA A 111 14.66 -10.47 -9.83
N ASP A 112 14.16 -11.44 -9.05
CA ASP A 112 13.69 -12.74 -9.54
C ASP A 112 12.17 -12.79 -9.75
N ALA A 113 11.49 -11.64 -9.65
CA ALA A 113 10.05 -11.56 -9.84
C ALA A 113 9.70 -11.56 -11.34
N ASP A 114 8.85 -12.49 -11.78
CA ASP A 114 8.27 -12.47 -13.14
C ASP A 114 7.20 -11.39 -13.25
N ARG A 115 6.46 -11.17 -12.15
CA ARG A 115 5.39 -10.18 -12.07
C ARG A 115 5.47 -9.37 -10.80
N ILE A 116 5.35 -8.06 -10.96
CA ILE A 116 5.42 -7.09 -9.88
C ILE A 116 4.10 -6.33 -9.79
N LYS A 117 3.47 -6.37 -8.62
CA LYS A 117 2.24 -5.60 -8.33
C LYS A 117 2.57 -4.56 -7.27
N ILE A 118 2.40 -3.27 -7.59
CA ILE A 118 2.53 -2.19 -6.60
C ILE A 118 1.14 -1.77 -6.12
N VAL A 119 0.90 -1.95 -4.83
CA VAL A 119 -0.36 -1.69 -4.14
C VAL A 119 -0.23 -0.43 -3.30
N SER A 120 -1.07 0.55 -3.63
CA SER A 120 -1.28 1.74 -2.84
C SER A 120 -2.58 2.42 -3.26
N GLN A 121 -2.85 3.62 -2.77
CA GLN A 121 -3.88 4.43 -3.43
C GLN A 121 -3.42 4.76 -4.87
N PRO A 122 -4.30 4.82 -5.90
CA PRO A 122 -3.89 4.83 -7.30
C PRO A 122 -2.94 5.94 -7.73
N ALA A 123 -3.06 7.15 -7.17
CA ALA A 123 -2.11 8.24 -7.48
C ALA A 123 -0.70 7.93 -6.96
N HIS A 124 -0.63 7.39 -5.75
CA HIS A 124 0.63 7.01 -5.11
C HIS A 124 1.24 5.77 -5.77
N ALA A 125 0.41 4.79 -6.12
CA ALA A 125 0.85 3.62 -6.88
C ALA A 125 1.37 4.01 -8.27
N LEU A 126 0.72 4.94 -8.96
CA LEU A 126 1.21 5.48 -10.24
C LEU A 126 2.57 6.18 -10.08
N LYS A 127 2.72 7.02 -9.05
CA LYS A 127 4.01 7.67 -8.73
C LYS A 127 5.11 6.63 -8.50
N ALA A 128 4.82 5.60 -7.72
CA ALA A 128 5.74 4.51 -7.43
C ALA A 128 6.15 3.73 -8.70
N ARG A 129 5.19 3.40 -9.59
CA ARG A 129 5.49 2.76 -10.89
C ARG A 129 6.36 3.65 -11.79
N ALA A 130 6.12 4.97 -11.79
CA ALA A 130 6.95 5.91 -12.55
C ALA A 130 8.39 5.98 -12.00
N TYR A 131 8.56 5.92 -10.68
CA TYR A 131 9.89 5.84 -10.06
C TYR A 131 10.60 4.52 -10.35
N LEU A 132 9.89 3.38 -10.31
CA LEU A 132 10.48 2.11 -10.69
C LEU A 132 10.96 2.14 -12.15
N ARG A 133 10.13 2.66 -13.06
CA ARG A 133 10.53 2.82 -14.47
C ARG A 133 11.74 3.72 -14.66
N ARG A 134 11.91 4.74 -13.83
CA ARG A 134 13.08 5.63 -13.90
C ARG A 134 14.35 4.98 -13.32
N GLN A 135 14.22 4.14 -12.30
CA GLN A 135 15.36 3.52 -11.63
C GLN A 135 15.78 2.18 -12.27
N ARG A 136 14.81 1.37 -12.70
CA ARG A 136 14.95 0.03 -13.28
C ARG A 136 13.89 -0.21 -14.36
N PRO A 137 14.11 0.29 -15.58
CA PRO A 137 13.17 0.10 -16.70
C PRO A 137 12.84 -1.37 -16.96
N ASP A 138 13.83 -2.25 -16.82
CA ASP A 138 13.73 -3.70 -16.99
C ASP A 138 12.74 -4.36 -16.02
N LEU A 139 12.76 -3.96 -14.74
CA LEU A 139 11.76 -4.42 -13.76
C LEU A 139 10.39 -3.79 -14.01
N ALA A 140 10.35 -2.58 -14.56
CA ALA A 140 9.10 -1.88 -14.84
C ALA A 140 8.30 -2.47 -16.00
N GLU A 141 8.92 -3.31 -16.85
CA GLU A 141 8.23 -4.10 -17.87
C GLU A 141 7.42 -5.25 -17.23
N ARG A 142 7.83 -5.72 -16.06
CA ARG A 142 7.17 -6.78 -15.29
C ARG A 142 6.02 -6.29 -14.41
N LEU A 143 5.74 -4.98 -14.43
CA LEU A 143 4.65 -4.38 -13.67
C LEU A 143 3.29 -4.83 -14.21
N VAL A 144 2.49 -5.47 -13.38
CA VAL A 144 1.12 -5.87 -13.72
C VAL A 144 0.11 -5.20 -12.80
N ARG A 145 -1.17 -5.27 -13.19
CA ARG A 145 -2.26 -4.63 -12.44
C ARG A 145 -2.38 -5.23 -11.04
N ALA A 146 -2.34 -4.36 -10.03
CA ALA A 146 -2.74 -4.69 -8.65
C ALA A 146 -4.26 -4.55 -8.49
N GLU A 147 -4.82 -5.21 -7.48
CA GLU A 147 -6.23 -5.05 -7.11
C GLU A 147 -6.43 -3.86 -6.16
N ASP A 148 -5.68 -2.77 -6.34
CA ASP A 148 -5.66 -1.59 -5.46
C ASP A 148 -6.84 -0.62 -5.68
N TYR A 149 -7.74 -0.94 -6.61
CA TYR A 149 -8.95 -0.20 -6.92
C TYR A 149 -10.17 -1.12 -6.92
N ARG A 150 -11.15 -0.84 -6.05
CA ARG A 150 -12.48 -1.47 -6.09
C ARG A 150 -13.56 -0.38 -6.07
N PRO A 151 -14.45 -0.32 -7.10
CA PRO A 151 -15.60 0.57 -7.07
C PRO A 151 -16.42 0.35 -5.78
N GLY A 152 -16.81 1.44 -5.13
CA GLY A 152 -17.67 1.39 -3.93
C GLY A 152 -16.97 1.14 -2.59
N GLU A 153 -15.72 0.67 -2.56
CA GLU A 153 -15.01 0.33 -1.31
C GLU A 153 -14.78 1.57 -0.40
N TRP A 154 -14.72 2.77 -0.99
CA TRP A 154 -14.62 4.05 -0.26
C TRP A 154 -15.95 4.76 -0.03
N LEU A 155 -17.08 4.24 -0.53
CA LEU A 155 -18.40 4.85 -0.30
C LEU A 155 -18.81 4.77 1.17
N ILE A 156 -18.41 3.71 1.89
CA ILE A 156 -18.65 3.54 3.33
C ILE A 156 -17.62 4.31 4.17
N ALA A 157 -16.39 4.46 3.67
CA ALA A 157 -15.35 5.22 4.37
C ALA A 157 -15.69 6.72 4.46
N LYS A 158 -16.35 7.30 3.45
CA LYS A 158 -16.78 8.71 3.44
C LYS A 158 -17.67 9.09 4.65
N PRO A 159 -18.80 8.41 4.93
CA PRO A 159 -19.63 8.73 6.08
C PRO A 159 -18.93 8.44 7.41
N LEU A 160 -18.09 7.40 7.51
CA LEU A 160 -17.34 7.11 8.74
C LEU A 160 -16.26 8.17 9.03
N LEU A 161 -15.55 8.64 8.00
CA LEU A 161 -14.61 9.76 8.10
C LEU A 161 -15.34 11.07 8.44
N ALA A 162 -16.52 11.32 7.84
CA ALA A 162 -17.35 12.47 8.18
C ALA A 162 -17.83 12.42 9.64
N LEU A 163 -18.27 11.24 10.12
CA LEU A 163 -18.71 11.04 11.50
C LEU A 163 -17.56 11.16 12.50
N TYR A 164 -16.37 10.65 12.15
CA TYR A 164 -15.15 10.82 12.95
C TYR A 164 -14.70 12.29 12.98
N GLY A 165 -14.72 12.98 11.84
CA GLY A 165 -14.47 14.42 11.75
C GLY A 165 -15.45 15.23 12.60
N LEU A 166 -16.74 14.92 12.55
CA LEU A 166 -17.77 15.49 13.44
C LEU A 166 -17.50 15.22 14.92
N ARG A 167 -16.92 14.06 15.26
CA ARG A 167 -16.57 13.72 16.65
C ARG A 167 -15.35 14.50 17.14
N ILE A 168 -14.35 14.72 16.29
CA ILE A 168 -13.20 15.60 16.57
C ILE A 168 -13.67 17.05 16.75
N LEU A 169 -14.55 17.53 15.86
CA LEU A 169 -15.13 18.88 15.96
C LEU A 169 -16.01 19.07 17.20
N ARG A 170 -16.64 18.01 17.72
CA ARG A 170 -17.38 18.03 19.00
C ARG A 170 -16.47 18.05 20.23
N GLY A 171 -15.20 17.68 20.08
CA GLY A 171 -14.17 17.72 21.13
C GLY A 171 -13.41 19.06 21.19
N LEU A 172 -13.55 19.92 20.18
CA LEU A 172 -13.08 21.30 20.24
C LEU A 172 -13.94 22.07 21.24
N ARG A 173 -13.30 22.65 22.27
CA ARG A 173 -13.95 23.45 23.31
C ARG A 173 -14.71 24.62 22.69
N LYS A 174 -15.79 25.05 23.36
CA LYS A 174 -16.67 26.17 22.99
C LYS A 174 -15.95 27.51 22.71
N ASP A 175 -14.66 27.63 23.03
CA ASP A 175 -13.91 28.88 23.08
C ASP A 175 -13.44 29.36 21.68
N GLU A 176 -13.49 28.52 20.64
CA GLU A 176 -13.16 28.93 19.25
C GLU A 176 -14.39 29.43 18.44
N ARG A 177 -15.60 29.43 19.03
CA ARG A 177 -16.82 29.92 18.36
C ARG A 177 -17.02 31.43 18.40
N THR A 178 -16.16 32.15 19.11
CA THR A 178 -16.10 33.61 19.08
C THR A 178 -14.85 34.04 18.31
N ALA A 179 -14.88 33.86 16.99
CA ALA A 179 -14.39 34.94 16.14
C ALA A 179 -15.43 36.06 16.26
N SER A 180 -15.15 36.98 17.19
CA SER A 180 -15.85 38.25 17.37
C SER A 180 -15.68 39.15 16.12
N PRO A 181 -16.55 40.16 15.95
CA PRO A 181 -17.22 40.55 14.70
C PRO A 181 -16.35 41.29 13.67
#